data_AF-A0A842WES2-F1
#
_entry.id   AF-A0A842WES2-F1
#
_cell.length_a   1.000
_cell.length_b   1.000
_cell.length_c   1.000
_cell.angle_alpha   90.00
_cell.angle_beta   90.00
_cell.angle_gamma   90.00
#
_symmetry.space_group_name_H-M   'P 1'
#
loop_
_entity.id
_entity.type
_entity.pdbx_description
1 polymer ?
#
loop_
_entity_poly.entity_id
_entity_poly.type
_entity_poly.pdbx_seq_one_letter_code
_entity_poly.pdbx_strand_id
1 'polypeptide(L)' 'MAAIEEGRICIKKMGKDSGDEVVIIKIIDDNFVMVKGAKGKESRVSIRHIEPTSRKE' A
#
# COMPACT_ATOMS: atom_id res chain seq x y z
N MET A 1 5.29 -9.90 14.05
CA MET A 1 4.13 -9.08 13.63
C MET A 1 4.61 -8.07 12.61
N ALA A 2 4.68 -8.47 11.33
CA ALA A 2 5.00 -7.55 10.25
C ALA A 2 3.84 -7.65 9.25
N ALA A 3 2.85 -6.76 9.38
CA ALA A 3 1.70 -6.71 8.49
C ALA A 3 1.97 -5.86 7.23
N ILE A 4 3.15 -5.24 7.14
CA ILE A 4 3.53 -4.34 6.07
C ILE A 4 4.99 -4.69 5.72
N GLU A 5 5.15 -5.43 4.64
CA GLU A 5 6.45 -5.83 4.08
C GLU A 5 6.45 -5.41 2.60
N GLU A 6 7.62 -5.15 2.02
CA GLU A 6 7.76 -4.87 0.60
C GLU A 6 7.22 -6.07 -0.21
N GLY A 7 6.45 -5.79 -1.27
CA GLY A 7 5.75 -6.80 -2.07
C GLY A 7 4.35 -7.16 -1.57
N ARG A 8 3.88 -6.61 -0.44
CA ARG A 8 2.54 -6.91 0.05
C ARG A 8 1.46 -6.12 -0.68
N ILE A 9 0.33 -6.78 -0.97
CA ILE A 9 -0.85 -6.18 -1.58
C ILE A 9 -1.75 -5.61 -0.50
N CYS A 10 -2.02 -4.31 -0.60
CA CYS A 10 -2.94 -3.59 0.25
C CYS A 10 -4.05 -2.99 -0.59
N ILE A 11 -5.20 -2.75 0.04
CA ILE A 11 -6.28 -1.97 -0.57
C ILE A 11 -6.22 -0.57 0.03
N LYS A 12 -6.20 0.45 -0.82
CA LYS A 12 -6.29 1.83 -0.38
C LYS A 12 -7.75 2.17 -0.11
N LYS A 13 -8.09 2.56 1.11
CA LYS A 13 -9.46 2.95 1.49
C LYS A 13 -9.80 4.38 1.11
N MET A 14 -8.82 5.29 1.13
CA MET A 14 -9.04 6.72 0.97
C MET A 14 -8.08 7.37 -0.05
N GLY A 15 -8.62 8.24 -0.92
CA GLY A 15 -7.86 9.06 -1.87
C GLY A 15 -8.18 8.77 -3.34
N LYS A 16 -7.25 9.17 -4.22
CA LYS A 16 -7.42 9.08 -5.69
C LYS A 16 -7.48 7.65 -6.24
N ASP A 17 -6.93 6.70 -5.49
CA ASP A 17 -6.91 5.26 -5.82
C ASP A 17 -7.71 4.46 -4.77
N SER A 18 -8.73 5.09 -4.16
CA SER A 18 -9.64 4.42 -3.23
C SER A 18 -10.33 3.24 -3.91
N GLY A 19 -10.22 2.06 -3.32
CA GLY A 19 -10.84 0.82 -3.82
C GLY A 19 -9.95 0.03 -4.78
N ASP A 20 -8.81 0.58 -5.21
CA ASP A 20 -7.83 -0.14 -6.02
C ASP A 20 -6.84 -0.92 -5.13
N GLU A 21 -6.36 -2.04 -5.65
CA GLU A 21 -5.25 -2.80 -5.11
C GLU A 21 -3.94 -2.06 -5.39
N VAL A 22 -3.11 -1.96 -4.35
CA VAL A 22 -1.80 -1.31 -4.41
C VAL A 22 -0.75 -2.22 -3.80
N VAL A 23 0.44 -2.23 -4.40
CA VAL A 23 1.57 -3.02 -3.92
C VAL A 23 2.54 -2.12 -3.19
N ILE A 24 2.98 -2.51 -2.00
CA ILE A 24 4.04 -1.78 -1.28
C ILE A 24 5.37 -2.03 -1.99
N ILE A 25 5.97 -0.97 -2.51
CA ILE A 25 7.28 -1.04 -3.16
C ILE A 25 8.37 -0.86 -2.11
N LYS A 26 8.18 0.13 -1.23
CA LYS A 26 9.19 0.58 -0.27
C LYS A 26 8.56 1.15 0.97
N ILE A 27 9.15 0.86 2.13
CA ILE A 27 8.78 1.49 3.40
C ILE A 27 9.66 2.73 3.57
N ILE A 28 9.04 3.90 3.75
CA ILE A 28 9.77 5.16 3.93
C ILE A 28 9.97 5.39 5.43
N ASP A 29 8.89 5.27 6.19
CA ASP A 29 8.84 5.46 7.64
C ASP A 29 7.80 4.49 8.24
N ASP A 30 7.76 4.35 9.56
CA ASP A 30 6.71 3.57 10.25
C ASP A 30 5.28 4.05 9.94
N ASN A 31 5.12 5.32 9.57
CA ASN A 31 3.81 5.91 9.26
C ASN A 31 3.49 6.00 7.76
N PHE A 32 4.51 5.86 6.90
CA PHE A 32 4.39 6.15 5.47
C PHE A 32 5.09 5.08 4.62
N VAL A 33 4.36 4.62 3.61
CA VAL A 33 4.86 3.66 2.63
C VAL A 33 4.74 4.23 1.23
N MET A 34 5.65 3.81 0.36
CA MET A 34 5.56 4.04 -1.07
C MET A 34 4.85 2.84 -1.69
N VAL A 35 3.71 3.12 -2.32
CA VAL A 35 2.90 2.09 -2.98
C VAL A 35 2.87 2.35 -4.49
N LYS A 36 2.78 1.26 -5.26
CA LYS A 36 2.48 1.27 -6.69
C LYS A 36 1.02 0.90 -6.88
N GLY A 37 0.25 1.78 -7.53
CA GLY A 37 -1.09 1.40 -8.01
C GLY A 37 -1.01 0.66 -9.33
N ALA A 38 -2.10 -0.02 -9.71
CA ALA A 38 -2.25 -0.69 -11.00
C ALA A 38 -2.01 0.25 -12.21
N LYS A 39 -2.24 1.56 -12.03
CA LYS A 39 -1.96 2.60 -13.04
C LYS A 39 -0.47 2.95 -13.19
N GLY A 40 0.42 2.21 -12.52
CA GLY A 40 1.88 2.38 -12.59
C GLY A 40 2.42 3.62 -11.89
N LYS A 41 1.55 4.44 -11.27
CA LYS A 41 1.98 5.61 -10.49
C LYS A 41 2.38 5.19 -9.08
N GLU A 42 3.56 5.64 -8.69
CA GLU A 42 4.06 5.51 -7.34
C GLU A 42 3.50 6.66 -6.51
N SER A 43 3.00 6.37 -5.32
CA SER A 43 2.43 7.38 -4.44
C SER A 43 2.80 7.07 -3.00
N ARG A 44 3.19 8.11 -2.27
CA ARG A 44 3.37 8.03 -0.82
C ARG A 44 2.00 8.01 -0.17
N VAL A 45 1.72 6.96 0.58
CA VAL A 45 0.44 6.80 1.29
C VAL A 45 0.74 6.50 2.76
N SER A 46 -0.07 7.07 3.64
CA SER A 46 0.02 6.74 5.06
C SER A 46 -0.52 5.33 5.31
N ILE A 47 0.14 4.58 6.20
CA ILE A 47 -0.29 3.24 6.59
C ILE A 47 -1.73 3.22 7.14
N ARG A 48 -2.24 4.35 7.65
CA ARG A 48 -3.61 4.47 8.19
C ARG A 48 -4.69 4.41 7.12
N HIS A 49 -4.35 4.68 5.85
CA HIS A 49 -5.29 4.70 4.73
C HIS A 49 -5.26 3.43 3.88
N ILE A 50 -4.37 2.49 4.21
CA ILE A 50 -4.23 1.22 3.51
C ILE A 50 -4.59 0.09 4.45
N GLU A 51 -5.31 -0.90 3.93
CA GLU A 51 -5.63 -2.12 4.66
C GLU A 51 -4.83 -3.26 4.03
N PRO A 52 -3.94 -3.94 4.77
CA PRO A 52 -3.21 -5.08 4.25
C PRO A 52 -4.20 -6.20 3.95
N THR A 53 -4.19 -6.69 2.72
CA THR A 53 -5.01 -7.86 2.38
C THR A 53 -4.29 -9.13 2.83
N SER A 54 -5.04 -10.19 3.08
CA SER A 54 -4.49 -11.51 3.42
C SER A 54 -3.94 -12.25 2.19
N ARG A 55 -4.03 -11.68 0.99
CA ARG A 55 -3.41 -12.24 -0.22
C ARG A 55 -1.93 -11.90 -0.21
N LYS A 56 -1.11 -12.94 -0.10
CA LYS A 56 0.28 -12.92 -0.54
C LYS A 56 0.29 -13.48 -1.95
N GLU A 57 0.76 -12.69 -2.91
CA GLU A 57 1.35 -13.24 -4.14
C GLU A 57 2.84 -13.49 -3.90
#